data_AF-A0A176S2V7-F1
#
_entry.id   AF-A0A176S2V7-F1
#
_cell.length_a   1.000
_cell.length_b   1.000
_cell.length_c   1.000
_cell.angle_alpha   90.00
_cell.angle_beta   90.00
_cell.angle_gamma   90.00
#
_symmetry.space_group_name_H-M   'P 1'
#
loop_
_entity.id
_entity.type
_entity.pdbx_description
1 polymer ?
#
loop_
_entity_poly.entity_id
_entity_poly.type
_entity_poly.pdbx_seq_one_letter_code
_entity_poly.pdbx_strand_id
1 'polypeptide(L)'
;MDIFVRSVITNPLVVSNLERYIKENKERVEKTRQTIEKLSKKEIEPNQRQKHLNKIHQKKRRLARLEKHLEQLESDKATGRVRICFGSKKLFNAQFDLKANGYENFEQWKSDWQKARSNQFILVGSKDETAGNQLCVATRKKNGTLTLRVRMPEALVPNSGKYVEIKMVKFEYGQEVIEAALNDNEARRVLKSLKSSATKHYGQAITYRFLRDEKGWRVFVSTARPQIPIKTLKDIGTIGIDLNACDSFGLIR
;
A
#
# COMPACT_ATOMS: atom_id res chain seq x y z
N MET A 1 11.86 26.84 7.24
CA MET A 1 10.98 26.95 6.06
C MET A 1 10.23 25.63 5.90
N ASP A 2 9.01 25.59 6.44
CA ASP A 2 8.10 24.45 6.34
C ASP A 2 7.59 24.33 4.91
N ILE A 3 8.18 23.42 4.13
CA ILE A 3 7.61 23.00 2.85
C ILE A 3 6.55 21.93 3.15
N PHE A 4 5.44 22.35 3.77
CA PHE A 4 4.19 21.61 3.65
C PHE A 4 3.72 21.82 2.21
N VAL A 5 4.08 20.90 1.32
CA VAL A 5 3.52 20.83 -0.03
C VAL A 5 2.00 20.71 0.12
N ARG A 6 1.29 21.84 0.00
CA ARG A 6 -0.14 21.89 -0.28
C ARG A 6 -0.34 21.43 -1.73
N SER A 7 -0.07 20.16 -2.01
CA SER A 7 -0.56 19.55 -3.23
C SER A 7 -2.04 19.29 -3.00
N VAL A 8 -2.89 20.13 -3.58
CA VAL A 8 -4.31 19.84 -3.77
C VAL A 8 -4.38 18.68 -4.76
N ILE A 9 -4.15 17.47 -4.26
CA ILE A 9 -4.37 16.24 -4.99
C ILE A 9 -5.87 15.95 -4.83
N THR A 10 -6.67 16.50 -5.73
CA THR A 10 -8.07 16.11 -5.93
C THR A 10 -8.11 14.72 -6.57
N ASN A 11 -7.63 13.70 -5.86
CA ASN A 11 -7.78 12.33 -6.29
C ASN A 11 -9.16 11.81 -5.81
N PRO A 12 -10.13 11.58 -6.72
CA PRO A 12 -11.48 11.15 -6.35
C PRO A 12 -11.52 9.79 -5.62
N LEU A 13 -10.50 8.95 -5.78
CA LEU A 13 -10.37 7.67 -5.03
C LEU A 13 -10.02 7.90 -3.55
N VAL A 14 -9.38 9.02 -3.21
CA VAL A 14 -9.05 9.36 -1.82
C VAL A 14 -10.26 9.99 -1.14
N VAL A 15 -11.03 10.80 -1.86
CA VAL A 15 -12.27 11.43 -1.38
C VAL A 15 -13.36 10.39 -1.09
N SER A 16 -13.57 9.41 -1.98
CA SER A 16 -14.56 8.34 -1.78
C SER A 16 -14.25 7.45 -0.57
N ASN A 17 -12.97 7.18 -0.28
CA ASN A 17 -12.59 6.44 0.92
C ASN A 17 -12.83 7.25 2.21
N LEU A 18 -12.65 8.57 2.18
CA LEU A 18 -12.83 9.44 3.34
C LEU A 18 -14.28 9.40 3.87
N GLU A 19 -15.27 9.38 2.98
CA GLU A 19 -16.68 9.28 3.37
C GLU A 19 -16.99 7.95 4.06
N ARG A 20 -16.45 6.85 3.51
CA ARG A 20 -16.55 5.52 4.16
C ARG A 20 -15.92 5.55 5.54
N TYR A 21 -14.71 6.12 5.67
CA TYR A 21 -14.05 6.21 6.98
C TYR A 21 -14.82 7.07 7.99
N ILE A 22 -15.43 8.18 7.56
CA ILE A 22 -16.28 8.99 8.44
C ILE A 22 -17.48 8.17 8.92
N LYS A 23 -18.15 7.44 8.01
CA LYS A 23 -19.27 6.56 8.36
C LYS A 23 -18.86 5.49 9.37
N GLU A 24 -17.77 4.77 9.11
CA GLU A 24 -17.25 3.74 10.02
C GLU A 24 -16.90 4.31 11.41
N ASN A 25 -16.31 5.51 11.47
CA ASN A 25 -16.00 6.14 12.75
C ASN A 25 -17.25 6.61 13.50
N LYS A 26 -18.29 7.10 12.80
CA LYS A 26 -19.62 7.40 13.39
C LYS A 26 -20.21 6.16 14.06
N GLU A 27 -20.21 5.02 13.36
CA GLU A 27 -20.70 3.76 13.91
C GLU A 27 -19.88 3.30 15.14
N ARG A 28 -18.54 3.49 15.11
CA ARG A 28 -17.67 3.15 16.25
C ARG A 28 -17.93 4.03 17.47
N VAL A 29 -18.17 5.33 17.28
CA VAL A 29 -18.54 6.27 18.35
C VAL A 29 -19.84 5.81 19.00
N GLU A 30 -20.87 5.54 18.18
CA GLU A 30 -22.19 5.17 18.68
C GLU A 30 -22.17 3.81 19.42
N LYS A 31 -21.52 2.79 18.85
CA LYS A 31 -21.31 1.50 19.54
C LYS A 31 -20.57 1.66 20.88
N THR A 32 -19.58 2.56 20.93
CA THR A 32 -18.84 2.83 22.16
C THR A 32 -19.72 3.53 23.20
N ARG A 33 -20.56 4.49 22.79
CA ARG A 33 -21.53 5.18 23.64
C ARG A 33 -22.54 4.20 24.25
N GLN A 34 -23.15 3.36 23.42
CA GLN A 34 -24.07 2.31 23.87
C GLN A 34 -23.40 1.32 24.84
N THR A 35 -22.14 0.97 24.59
CA THR A 35 -21.37 0.10 25.50
C THR A 35 -21.15 0.76 26.85
N ILE A 36 -20.82 2.05 26.89
CA ILE A 36 -20.66 2.81 28.14
C ILE A 36 -21.98 2.84 28.91
N GLU A 37 -23.10 3.09 28.22
CA GLU A 37 -24.42 3.13 28.83
C GLU A 37 -24.81 1.77 29.45
N LYS A 38 -24.60 0.68 28.71
CA LYS A 38 -24.82 -0.70 29.22
C LYS A 38 -23.94 -1.00 30.42
N LEU A 39 -22.68 -0.57 30.40
CA LEU A 39 -21.77 -0.75 31.54
C LEU A 39 -22.20 0.10 32.74
N SER A 40 -22.71 1.32 32.55
CA SER A 40 -23.17 2.15 33.67
C SER A 40 -24.43 1.63 34.35
N LYS A 41 -25.30 0.92 33.62
CA LYS A 41 -26.55 0.35 34.15
C LYS A 41 -26.36 -1.03 34.81
N LYS A 42 -25.16 -1.61 34.74
CA LYS A 42 -24.89 -2.95 35.25
C LYS A 42 -24.63 -2.92 36.77
N GLU A 43 -25.42 -3.68 37.52
CA GLU A 43 -25.16 -3.96 38.94
C GLU A 43 -23.97 -4.92 39.10
N ILE A 44 -23.10 -4.62 40.07
CA ILE A 44 -21.83 -5.32 40.26
C ILE A 44 -21.52 -5.45 41.74
N GLU A 45 -21.02 -6.62 42.09
CA GLU A 45 -20.51 -6.96 43.41
C GLU A 45 -19.50 -5.92 43.96
N PRO A 46 -19.54 -5.60 45.26
CA PRO A 46 -18.69 -4.57 45.86
C PRO A 46 -17.18 -4.78 45.61
N ASN A 47 -16.75 -6.05 45.59
CA ASN A 47 -15.36 -6.44 45.35
C ASN A 47 -14.84 -6.14 43.93
N GLN A 48 -15.73 -6.02 42.93
CA GLN A 48 -15.37 -5.74 41.53
C GLN A 48 -15.66 -4.30 41.11
N ARG A 49 -16.23 -3.48 42.00
CA ARG A 49 -16.64 -2.09 41.72
C ARG A 49 -15.50 -1.25 41.16
N GLN A 50 -14.32 -1.29 41.78
CA GLN A 50 -13.16 -0.50 41.33
C GLN A 50 -12.70 -0.90 39.92
N LYS A 51 -12.65 -2.21 39.63
CA LYS A 51 -12.28 -2.73 38.31
C LYS A 51 -13.28 -2.30 37.24
N HIS A 52 -14.57 -2.28 37.57
CA HIS A 52 -15.62 -1.81 36.67
C HIS A 52 -15.58 -0.31 36.40
N LEU A 53 -15.38 0.52 37.44
CA LEU A 53 -15.21 1.97 37.29
C LEU A 53 -14.02 2.29 36.38
N ASN A 54 -12.89 1.59 36.58
CA ASN A 54 -11.73 1.71 35.70
C ASN A 54 -12.08 1.32 34.25
N LYS A 55 -12.86 0.24 34.04
CA LYS A 55 -13.31 -0.17 32.70
C LYS A 55 -14.17 0.91 32.03
N ILE A 56 -15.13 1.49 32.75
CA ILE A 56 -15.96 2.60 32.25
C ILE A 56 -15.08 3.80 31.90
N HIS A 57 -14.16 4.18 32.79
CA HIS A 57 -13.25 5.29 32.56
C HIS A 57 -12.41 5.09 31.29
N GLN A 58 -11.84 3.90 31.08
CA GLN A 58 -11.10 3.60 29.85
C GLN A 58 -11.97 3.68 28.59
N LYS A 59 -13.25 3.26 28.67
CA LYS A 59 -14.20 3.40 27.55
C LYS A 59 -14.55 4.85 27.28
N LYS A 60 -14.77 5.68 28.31
CA LYS A 60 -14.99 7.13 28.16
C LYS A 60 -13.78 7.82 27.52
N ARG A 61 -12.55 7.49 27.93
CA ARG A 61 -11.33 8.02 27.27
C ARG A 61 -11.24 7.61 25.81
N ARG A 62 -11.62 6.37 25.47
CA ARG A 62 -11.66 5.91 24.08
C ARG A 62 -12.73 6.67 23.27
N LEU A 63 -13.91 6.91 23.85
CA LEU A 63 -14.97 7.69 23.23
C LEU A 63 -14.48 9.09 22.86
N ALA A 64 -13.89 9.82 23.81
CA ALA A 64 -13.37 11.17 23.56
C ALA A 64 -12.31 11.22 22.44
N ARG A 65 -11.45 10.19 22.34
CA ARG A 65 -10.48 10.09 21.22
C ARG A 65 -11.16 9.84 19.88
N LEU A 66 -12.20 9.01 19.84
CA LEU A 66 -12.95 8.72 18.62
C LEU A 66 -13.74 9.95 18.15
N GLU A 67 -14.36 10.69 19.07
CA GLU A 67 -15.09 11.92 18.78
C GLU A 67 -14.14 12.99 18.21
N LYS A 68 -12.98 13.22 18.86
CA LYS A 68 -11.96 14.15 18.32
C LYS A 68 -11.42 13.72 16.96
N HIS A 69 -11.27 12.41 16.73
CA HIS A 69 -10.83 11.91 15.44
C HIS A 69 -11.88 12.13 14.36
N LEU A 70 -13.15 11.92 14.68
CA LEU A 70 -14.28 12.16 13.78
C LEU A 70 -14.40 13.64 13.42
N GLU A 71 -14.31 14.54 14.40
CA GLU A 71 -14.29 15.99 14.18
C GLU A 71 -13.15 16.38 13.22
N GLN A 72 -11.97 15.80 13.40
CA GLN A 72 -10.83 16.05 12.51
C GLN A 72 -11.11 15.57 11.07
N LEU A 73 -11.73 14.41 10.89
CA LEU A 73 -12.07 13.88 9.57
C LEU A 73 -13.16 14.72 8.88
N GLU A 74 -14.15 15.20 9.63
CA GLU A 74 -15.20 16.08 9.12
C GLU A 74 -14.63 17.45 8.71
N SER A 75 -13.71 18.01 9.52
CA SER A 75 -12.98 19.23 9.18
C SER A 75 -12.08 19.05 7.95
N ASP A 76 -11.34 17.94 7.87
CA ASP A 76 -10.49 17.62 6.72
C ASP A 76 -11.37 17.45 5.45
N LYS A 77 -12.57 16.86 5.55
CA LYS A 77 -13.53 16.77 4.45
C LYS A 77 -14.04 18.15 4.03
N ALA A 78 -14.48 18.97 4.97
CA ALA A 78 -15.02 20.31 4.69
C ALA A 78 -13.98 21.23 4.04
N THR A 79 -12.71 21.09 4.43
CA THR A 79 -11.59 21.87 3.89
C THR A 79 -10.94 21.25 2.65
N GLY A 80 -11.36 20.05 2.23
CA GLY A 80 -10.72 19.29 1.15
C GLY A 80 -9.27 18.90 1.44
N ARG A 81 -8.86 18.89 2.73
CA ARG A 81 -7.49 18.63 3.15
C ARG A 81 -7.21 17.14 3.19
N VAL A 82 -6.31 16.68 2.32
CA VAL A 82 -5.79 15.31 2.36
C VAL A 82 -4.48 15.26 3.16
N ARG A 83 -4.46 14.50 4.26
CA ARG A 83 -3.26 14.30 5.07
C ARG A 83 -2.46 13.09 4.58
N ILE A 84 -1.38 13.33 3.84
CA ILE A 84 -0.45 12.28 3.36
C ILE A 84 0.90 12.45 4.08
N CYS A 85 1.45 11.35 4.58
CA CYS A 85 2.78 11.30 5.19
C CYS A 85 3.57 10.17 4.54
N PHE A 86 4.65 10.51 3.82
CA PHE A 86 5.57 9.51 3.27
C PHE A 86 6.67 9.25 4.29
N GLY A 87 6.98 7.98 4.58
CA GLY A 87 7.98 7.61 5.58
C GLY A 87 7.39 7.22 6.96
N SER A 88 6.11 6.90 7.06
CA SER A 88 5.37 6.54 8.30
C SER A 88 5.19 7.69 9.29
N LYS A 89 3.94 7.90 9.74
CA LYS A 89 3.63 8.93 10.75
C LYS A 89 4.38 8.72 12.07
N LYS A 90 4.64 7.47 12.43
CA LYS A 90 5.41 7.10 13.64
C LYS A 90 6.84 7.65 13.56
N LEU A 91 7.53 7.37 12.46
CA LEU A 91 8.90 7.83 12.27
C LEU A 91 8.96 9.35 12.16
N PHE A 92 7.97 10.01 11.53
CA PHE A 92 7.90 11.47 11.50
C PHE A 92 7.81 12.07 12.91
N ASN A 93 6.93 11.51 13.75
CA ASN A 93 6.73 12.00 15.10
C ASN A 93 7.92 11.72 16.03
N ALA A 94 8.80 10.77 15.67
CA ALA A 94 9.98 10.46 16.47
C ALA A 94 10.95 11.65 16.62
N GLN A 95 10.89 12.63 15.71
CA GLN A 95 11.70 13.85 15.77
C GLN A 95 11.43 14.71 17.02
N PHE A 96 10.23 14.61 17.60
CA PHE A 96 9.84 15.46 18.73
C PHE A 96 10.42 14.97 20.07
N ASP A 97 10.78 13.68 20.16
CA ASP A 97 11.35 13.07 21.37
C ASP A 97 12.47 12.07 21.00
N LEU A 98 13.63 12.57 20.57
CA LEU A 98 14.71 11.73 20.03
C LEU A 98 15.18 10.64 21.01
N LYS A 99 15.46 11.01 22.27
CA LYS A 99 15.95 10.08 23.30
C LYS A 99 14.94 8.99 23.62
N ALA A 100 13.65 9.32 23.68
CA ALA A 100 12.59 8.33 23.94
C ALA A 100 12.38 7.37 22.75
N ASN A 101 12.72 7.81 21.54
CA ASN A 101 12.60 7.03 20.31
C ASN A 101 13.91 6.32 19.91
N GLY A 102 14.96 6.36 20.74
CA GLY A 102 16.21 5.66 20.51
C GLY A 102 17.16 6.32 19.51
N TYR A 103 17.01 7.63 19.28
CA TYR A 103 17.92 8.41 18.44
C TYR A 103 18.90 9.21 19.29
N GLU A 104 20.19 9.13 18.96
CA GLU A 104 21.26 9.89 19.61
C GLU A 104 21.24 11.35 19.18
N ASN A 105 20.93 11.61 17.91
CA ASN A 105 20.87 12.94 17.35
C ASN A 105 19.83 13.04 16.22
N PHE A 106 19.55 14.28 15.82
CA PHE A 106 18.59 14.57 14.75
C PHE A 106 19.04 14.04 13.39
N GLU A 107 20.34 13.95 13.14
CA GLU A 107 20.88 13.48 11.86
C GLU A 107 20.62 11.99 11.63
N GLN A 108 20.76 11.17 12.67
CA GLN A 108 20.43 9.76 12.67
C GLN A 108 18.95 9.56 12.33
N TRP A 109 18.07 10.29 13.02
CA TRP A 109 16.64 10.30 12.71
C TRP A 109 16.38 10.72 11.26
N LYS A 110 17.00 11.80 10.79
CA LYS A 110 16.81 12.33 9.44
C LYS A 110 17.27 11.33 8.37
N SER A 111 18.38 10.65 8.61
CA SER A 111 18.90 9.59 7.74
C SER A 111 17.90 8.44 7.64
N ASP A 112 17.38 7.95 8.76
CA ASP A 112 16.42 6.85 8.78
C ASP A 112 15.06 7.26 8.20
N TRP A 113 14.63 8.49 8.46
CA TRP A 113 13.45 9.11 7.85
C TRP A 113 13.57 9.15 6.32
N GLN A 114 14.70 9.63 5.80
CA GLN A 114 14.96 9.68 4.36
C GLN A 114 15.06 8.29 3.74
N LYS A 115 15.72 7.34 4.41
CA LYS A 115 15.78 5.94 3.97
C LYS A 115 14.38 5.35 3.88
N ALA A 116 13.56 5.47 4.93
CA ALA A 116 12.20 4.93 4.95
C ALA A 116 11.28 5.58 3.92
N ARG A 117 11.49 6.87 3.60
CA ARG A 117 10.72 7.59 2.58
C ARG A 117 11.15 7.23 1.15
N SER A 118 12.44 6.98 0.93
CA SER A 118 13.03 6.79 -0.39
C SER A 118 13.42 5.33 -0.68
N ASN A 119 13.01 4.39 0.17
CA ASN A 119 13.29 2.97 -0.01
C ASN A 119 12.48 2.34 -1.14
N GLN A 120 11.45 2.99 -1.67
CA GLN A 120 10.67 2.43 -2.77
C GLN A 120 10.21 3.49 -3.76
N PHE A 121 10.06 3.05 -4.99
CA PHE A 121 9.36 3.79 -6.02
C PHE A 121 8.57 2.83 -6.91
N ILE A 122 7.48 3.33 -7.47
CA ILE A 122 6.58 2.56 -8.33
C ILE A 122 6.48 3.22 -9.69
N LEU A 123 6.62 2.41 -10.73
CA LEU A 123 6.43 2.78 -12.12
C LEU A 123 5.13 2.12 -12.56
N VAL A 124 4.05 2.90 -12.52
CA VAL A 124 2.71 2.43 -12.88
C VAL A 124 2.67 2.23 -14.39
N GLY A 125 2.27 1.03 -14.81
CA GLY A 125 2.11 0.71 -16.22
C GLY A 125 0.71 0.98 -16.72
N SER A 126 0.59 1.11 -18.04
CA SER A 126 -0.68 1.21 -18.75
C SER A 126 -0.69 0.27 -19.96
N LYS A 127 -1.86 -0.25 -20.34
CA LYS A 127 -2.01 -1.11 -21.52
C LYS A 127 -1.64 -0.40 -22.83
N ASP A 128 -1.75 0.93 -22.84
CA ASP A 128 -1.50 1.76 -24.02
C ASP A 128 -0.01 2.14 -24.16
N GLU A 129 0.79 1.80 -23.16
CA GLU A 129 2.23 2.08 -23.10
C GLU A 129 3.07 0.99 -23.75
N THR A 130 4.26 1.37 -24.23
CA THR A 130 5.22 0.45 -24.82
C THR A 130 5.59 -0.65 -23.82
N ALA A 131 5.42 -1.91 -24.22
CA ALA A 131 5.64 -3.08 -23.35
C ALA A 131 4.88 -3.01 -22.01
N GLY A 132 3.74 -2.30 -21.97
CA GLY A 132 2.92 -2.13 -20.77
C GLY A 132 3.45 -1.11 -19.76
N ASN A 133 4.62 -0.49 -20.01
CA ASN A 133 5.22 0.56 -19.18
C ASN A 133 6.35 1.33 -19.90
N GLN A 134 6.16 2.62 -20.19
CA GLN A 134 7.19 3.42 -20.88
C GLN A 134 8.37 3.82 -19.99
N LEU A 135 8.18 3.83 -18.67
CA LEU A 135 9.22 4.16 -17.70
C LEU A 135 10.12 2.96 -17.38
N CYS A 136 9.62 1.73 -17.55
CA CYS A 136 10.38 0.51 -17.37
C CYS A 136 10.00 -0.53 -18.42
N VAL A 137 10.81 -0.62 -19.49
CA VAL A 137 10.56 -1.56 -20.58
C VAL A 137 11.32 -2.85 -20.31
N ALA A 138 10.58 -3.96 -20.16
CA ALA A 138 11.18 -5.29 -20.10
C ALA A 138 11.40 -5.85 -21.51
N THR A 139 12.58 -6.40 -21.75
CA THR A 139 12.94 -7.09 -22.99
C THR A 139 13.41 -8.50 -22.70
N ARG A 140 12.99 -9.46 -23.53
CA ARG A 140 13.38 -10.86 -23.38
C ARG A 140 14.75 -11.11 -24.00
N LYS A 141 15.55 -11.93 -23.33
CA LYS A 141 16.79 -12.46 -23.87
C LYS A 141 16.62 -13.95 -24.19
N LYS A 142 17.44 -14.46 -25.11
CA LYS A 142 17.40 -15.85 -25.58
C LYS A 142 17.62 -16.89 -24.47
N ASN A 143 18.22 -16.48 -23.36
CA ASN A 143 18.51 -17.32 -22.19
C ASN A 143 17.35 -17.42 -21.19
N GLY A 144 16.15 -16.93 -21.53
CA GLY A 144 14.99 -16.92 -20.62
C GLY A 144 15.06 -15.87 -19.50
N THR A 145 16.03 -14.96 -19.55
CA THR A 145 16.11 -13.82 -18.62
C THR A 145 15.52 -12.55 -19.23
N LEU A 146 15.10 -11.64 -18.37
CA LEU A 146 14.60 -10.32 -18.75
C LEU A 146 15.68 -9.26 -18.53
N THR A 147 15.73 -8.28 -19.43
CA THR A 147 16.47 -7.04 -19.24
C THR A 147 15.46 -5.91 -19.03
N LEU A 148 15.50 -5.28 -17.87
CA LEU A 148 14.66 -4.14 -17.53
C LEU A 148 15.38 -2.84 -17.86
N ARG A 149 14.82 -2.02 -18.73
CA ARG A 149 15.33 -0.69 -19.05
C ARG A 149 14.49 0.36 -18.34
N VAL A 150 15.05 0.96 -17.28
CA VAL A 150 14.41 1.99 -16.48
C VAL A 150 14.81 3.37 -17.02
N ARG A 151 13.84 4.24 -17.26
CA ARG A 151 14.05 5.62 -17.70
C ARG A 151 14.38 6.51 -16.50
N MET A 152 15.44 7.29 -16.62
CA MET A 152 15.85 8.24 -15.60
C MET A 152 15.05 9.55 -15.69
N PRO A 153 14.74 10.19 -14.56
CA PRO A 153 14.25 11.57 -14.53
C PRO A 153 15.27 12.53 -15.16
N GLU A 154 14.79 13.57 -15.84
CA GLU A 154 15.65 14.52 -16.58
C GLU A 154 16.76 15.12 -15.72
N ALA A 155 16.46 15.41 -14.45
CA ALA A 155 17.41 15.95 -13.48
C ALA A 155 18.63 15.04 -13.20
N LEU A 156 18.51 13.74 -13.47
CA LEU A 156 19.57 12.75 -13.24
C LEU A 156 20.26 12.29 -14.52
N VAL A 157 19.76 12.70 -15.69
CA VAL A 157 20.31 12.33 -17.00
C VAL A 157 21.79 12.76 -17.17
N PRO A 158 22.22 13.97 -16.74
CA PRO A 158 23.62 14.38 -16.90
C PRO A 158 24.62 13.46 -16.19
N ASN A 159 24.23 12.87 -15.06
CA ASN A 159 25.13 12.07 -14.23
C ASN A 159 25.04 10.57 -14.49
N SER A 160 23.86 10.08 -14.88
CA SER A 160 23.56 8.64 -14.91
C SER A 160 23.09 8.14 -16.28
N GLY A 161 23.00 9.04 -17.27
CA GLY A 161 22.43 8.75 -18.58
C GLY A 161 20.91 8.65 -18.55
N LYS A 162 20.32 8.51 -19.75
CA LYS A 162 18.87 8.50 -19.94
C LYS A 162 18.19 7.21 -19.45
N TYR A 163 18.93 6.09 -19.47
CA TYR A 163 18.40 4.77 -19.15
C TYR A 163 19.38 3.99 -18.29
N VAL A 164 18.84 3.26 -17.32
CA VAL A 164 19.55 2.26 -16.53
C VAL A 164 19.06 0.87 -16.96
N GLU A 165 19.99 0.00 -17.36
CA GLU A 165 19.67 -1.37 -17.74
C GLU A 165 20.01 -2.36 -16.62
N ILE A 166 18.99 -3.06 -16.15
CA ILE A 166 19.13 -4.15 -15.18
C ILE A 166 19.05 -5.46 -15.96
N LYS A 167 20.20 -6.15 -16.07
CA LYS A 167 20.36 -7.37 -16.85
C LYS A 167 20.10 -8.60 -15.97
N MET A 168 19.79 -9.72 -16.62
CA MET A 168 19.64 -11.04 -15.98
C MET A 168 18.56 -11.11 -14.89
N VAL A 169 17.44 -10.40 -15.07
CA VAL A 169 16.31 -10.49 -14.15
C VAL A 169 15.52 -11.75 -14.48
N LYS A 170 15.36 -12.62 -13.48
CA LYS A 170 14.51 -13.81 -13.55
C LYS A 170 13.56 -13.80 -12.36
N PHE A 171 12.28 -14.02 -12.61
CA PHE A 171 11.29 -14.19 -11.56
C PHE A 171 11.08 -15.68 -11.33
N GLU A 172 11.15 -16.11 -10.08
CA GLU A 172 10.92 -17.52 -9.73
C GLU A 172 9.44 -17.90 -9.87
N TYR A 173 8.55 -16.94 -9.66
CA TYR A 173 7.10 -17.14 -9.72
C TYR A 173 6.46 -16.14 -10.69
N GLY A 174 5.54 -16.63 -11.53
CA GLY A 174 4.76 -15.80 -12.45
C GLY A 174 5.56 -15.25 -13.63
N GLN A 175 6.73 -15.83 -13.92
CA GLN A 175 7.52 -15.50 -15.11
C GLN A 175 6.69 -15.71 -16.38
N GLU A 176 5.94 -16.82 -16.45
CA GLU A 176 5.06 -17.12 -17.58
C GLU A 176 3.96 -16.07 -17.77
N VAL A 177 3.46 -15.48 -16.68
CA VAL A 177 2.42 -14.44 -16.72
C VAL A 177 3.01 -13.14 -17.27
N ILE A 178 4.22 -12.78 -16.83
CA ILE A 178 4.93 -11.59 -17.33
C ILE A 178 5.27 -11.78 -18.82
N GLU A 179 5.70 -12.97 -19.21
CA GLU A 179 5.95 -13.29 -20.60
C GLU A 179 4.68 -13.22 -21.44
N ALA A 180 3.57 -13.79 -21.00
CA ALA A 180 2.28 -13.65 -21.68
C ALA A 180 1.88 -12.17 -21.87
N ALA A 181 2.01 -11.35 -20.81
CA ALA A 181 1.76 -9.91 -20.86
C ALA A 181 2.61 -9.19 -21.91
N LEU A 182 3.89 -9.54 -22.00
CA LEU A 182 4.82 -8.99 -22.99
C LEU A 182 4.46 -9.44 -24.43
N ASN A 183 3.97 -10.66 -24.62
CA ASN A 183 3.51 -11.16 -25.92
C ASN A 183 2.30 -10.37 -26.41
N ASP A 184 1.32 -10.16 -25.52
CA ASP A 184 0.12 -9.36 -25.80
C ASP A 184 0.47 -7.92 -26.18
N ASN A 185 1.43 -7.33 -25.48
CA ASN A 185 1.91 -5.98 -25.78
C ASN A 185 2.63 -5.89 -27.13
N GLU A 186 3.38 -6.93 -27.51
CA GLU A 186 4.00 -7.02 -28.83
C GLU A 186 2.97 -7.20 -29.95
N ALA A 187 1.99 -8.10 -29.76
CA ALA A 187 0.88 -8.29 -30.69
C ALA A 187 0.11 -6.97 -30.91
N ARG A 188 -0.17 -6.24 -29.82
CA ARG A 188 -0.78 -4.91 -29.91
C ARG A 188 0.05 -3.93 -30.74
N ARG A 189 1.37 -3.90 -30.55
CA ARG A 189 2.29 -3.03 -31.30
C ARG A 189 2.20 -3.31 -32.80
N VAL A 190 2.23 -4.58 -33.21
CA VAL A 190 2.11 -5.00 -34.61
C VAL A 190 0.74 -4.63 -35.19
N LEU A 191 -0.34 -4.95 -34.48
CA LEU A 191 -1.70 -4.60 -34.92
C LEU A 191 -1.92 -3.09 -35.03
N LYS A 192 -1.27 -2.30 -34.17
CA LYS A 192 -1.32 -0.83 -34.21
C LYS A 192 -0.61 -0.29 -35.45
N SER A 193 0.53 -0.87 -35.85
CA SER A 193 1.19 -0.50 -37.11
C SER A 193 0.34 -0.84 -38.34
N LEU A 194 -0.47 -1.91 -38.26
CA LEU A 194 -1.39 -2.32 -39.33
C LEU A 194 -2.75 -1.59 -39.30
N LYS A 195 -2.95 -0.63 -38.38
CA LYS A 195 -4.22 0.11 -38.18
C LYS A 195 -5.44 -0.80 -38.00
N SER A 196 -5.25 -2.01 -37.44
CA SER A 196 -6.33 -2.96 -37.25
C SER A 196 -7.21 -2.60 -36.04
N SER A 197 -8.51 -2.81 -36.16
CA SER A 197 -9.49 -2.62 -35.07
C SER A 197 -9.29 -3.64 -33.93
N ALA A 198 -8.65 -4.79 -34.22
CA ALA A 198 -8.37 -5.84 -33.24
C ALA A 198 -7.41 -5.38 -32.12
N THR A 199 -6.69 -4.27 -32.31
CA THR A 199 -5.81 -3.64 -31.30
C THR A 199 -6.45 -3.45 -29.93
N LYS A 200 -7.78 -3.26 -29.86
CA LYS A 200 -8.52 -3.05 -28.61
C LYS A 200 -8.49 -4.26 -27.67
N HIS A 201 -8.32 -5.47 -28.21
CA HIS A 201 -8.33 -6.73 -27.46
C HIS A 201 -6.95 -7.13 -26.93
N TYR A 202 -5.89 -6.42 -27.32
CA TYR A 202 -4.53 -6.75 -26.96
C TYR A 202 -3.90 -5.70 -26.06
N GLY A 203 -2.90 -6.13 -25.30
CA GLY A 203 -2.06 -5.30 -24.45
C GLY A 203 -2.49 -5.29 -23.00
N GLN A 204 -1.48 -5.25 -22.14
CA GLN A 204 -1.61 -5.43 -20.72
C GLN A 204 -0.69 -4.47 -19.97
N ALA A 205 -1.23 -3.82 -18.95
CA ALA A 205 -0.44 -2.95 -18.08
C ALA A 205 0.53 -3.78 -17.24
N ILE A 206 1.79 -3.33 -17.15
CA ILE A 206 2.80 -3.97 -16.31
C ILE A 206 3.37 -2.91 -15.36
N THR A 207 3.08 -3.05 -14.08
CA THR A 207 3.57 -2.13 -13.05
C THR A 207 4.80 -2.71 -12.38
N TYR A 208 5.85 -1.91 -12.27
CA TYR A 208 7.10 -2.30 -11.61
C TYR A 208 7.25 -1.51 -10.30
N ARG A 209 7.44 -2.21 -9.19
CA ARG A 209 7.75 -1.60 -7.90
C ARG A 209 9.15 -2.00 -7.46
N PHE A 210 10.02 -1.02 -7.30
CA PHE A 210 11.36 -1.20 -6.81
C PHE A 210 11.36 -0.93 -5.31
N LEU A 211 11.86 -1.89 -4.54
CA LEU A 211 11.95 -1.80 -3.09
C LEU A 211 13.38 -2.10 -2.67
N ARG A 212 13.98 -1.19 -1.93
CA ARG A 212 15.27 -1.36 -1.27
C ARG A 212 15.04 -1.94 0.13
N ASP A 213 15.65 -3.09 0.39
CA ASP A 213 15.74 -3.69 1.71
C ASP A 213 17.20 -3.68 2.19
N GLU A 214 17.47 -4.36 3.30
CA GLU A 214 18.82 -4.50 3.87
C GLU A 214 19.78 -5.28 2.95
N LYS A 215 19.25 -6.16 2.09
CA LYS A 215 20.04 -7.03 1.20
C LYS A 215 20.30 -6.39 -0.16
N GLY A 216 19.50 -5.42 -0.58
CA GLY A 216 19.66 -4.70 -1.84
C GLY A 216 18.34 -4.24 -2.45
N TRP A 217 18.31 -4.17 -3.77
CA TRP A 217 17.10 -3.81 -4.51
C TRP A 217 16.34 -5.05 -4.97
N ARG A 218 15.02 -5.06 -4.72
CA ARG A 218 14.09 -6.04 -5.25
C ARG A 218 13.12 -5.38 -6.22
N VAL A 219 12.74 -6.12 -7.25
CA VAL A 219 11.73 -5.70 -8.23
C VAL A 219 10.50 -6.57 -8.06
N PHE A 220 9.34 -5.94 -7.88
CA PHE A 220 8.04 -6.59 -7.90
C PHE A 220 7.34 -6.18 -9.18
N VAL A 221 6.70 -7.16 -9.83
CA VAL A 221 5.95 -6.94 -11.07
C VAL A 221 4.49 -7.28 -10.81
N SER A 222 3.61 -6.35 -11.16
CA SER A 222 2.16 -6.53 -11.08
C SER A 222 1.57 -6.39 -12.48
N THR A 223 0.83 -7.40 -12.90
CA THR A 223 0.05 -7.38 -14.13
C THR A 223 -1.28 -8.10 -13.91
N ALA A 224 -2.23 -7.92 -14.83
CA ALA A 224 -3.51 -8.60 -14.73
C ALA A 224 -3.30 -10.10 -14.96
N ARG A 225 -3.69 -10.92 -13.98
CA ARG A 225 -3.66 -12.37 -14.15
C ARG A 225 -4.99 -12.81 -14.76
N PRO A 226 -5.00 -13.62 -15.84
CA PRO A 226 -6.24 -14.21 -16.31
C PRO A 226 -6.88 -15.01 -15.17
N GLN A 227 -8.17 -14.78 -14.91
CA GLN A 227 -8.89 -15.53 -13.90
C GLN A 227 -8.97 -16.99 -14.34
N ILE A 228 -8.37 -17.88 -13.54
CA ILE A 228 -8.58 -19.31 -13.72
C ILE A 228 -10.00 -19.59 -13.22
N PRO A 229 -10.89 -20.17 -14.05
CA PRO A 229 -12.24 -20.49 -13.62
C PRO A 229 -12.18 -21.42 -12.41
N ILE A 230 -12.85 -21.04 -11.32
CA ILE A 230 -12.94 -21.85 -10.12
C ILE A 230 -13.72 -23.11 -10.49
N LYS A 231 -13.03 -24.26 -10.48
CA LYS A 231 -13.67 -25.57 -10.62
C LYS A 231 -13.85 -26.17 -9.23
N THR A 232 -15.10 -26.28 -8.79
CA THR A 232 -15.45 -27.01 -7.57
C THR A 232 -15.79 -28.45 -7.96
N LEU A 233 -14.99 -29.40 -7.50
CA LEU A 233 -15.27 -30.83 -7.64
C LEU A 233 -15.78 -31.33 -6.28
N LYS A 234 -17.03 -31.81 -6.24
CA LYS A 234 -17.69 -32.20 -4.98
C LYS A 234 -17.15 -33.52 -4.40
N ASP A 235 -16.54 -34.35 -5.24
CA ASP A 235 -16.19 -35.74 -4.90
C ASP A 235 -14.78 -35.90 -4.31
N ILE A 236 -14.01 -34.82 -4.21
CA ILE A 236 -12.62 -34.83 -3.68
C ILE A 236 -12.51 -34.30 -2.24
N GLY A 237 -13.64 -34.17 -1.55
CA GLY A 237 -13.68 -33.65 -0.18
C GLY A 237 -13.45 -32.14 -0.10
N THR A 238 -13.64 -31.58 1.09
CA THR A 238 -13.49 -30.15 1.36
C THR A 238 -12.40 -29.91 2.41
N ILE A 239 -11.54 -28.92 2.16
CA ILE A 239 -10.59 -28.41 3.16
C ILE A 239 -11.15 -27.10 3.70
N GLY A 240 -11.52 -27.09 4.98
CA GLY A 240 -11.89 -25.86 5.68
C GLY A 240 -10.62 -25.08 6.04
N ILE A 241 -10.37 -23.97 5.34
CA ILE A 241 -9.30 -23.03 5.70
C ILE A 241 -9.91 -21.96 6.59
N ASP A 242 -9.62 -22.01 7.89
CA ASP A 242 -9.96 -20.93 8.81
C ASP A 242 -8.93 -19.81 8.68
N LEU A 243 -9.38 -18.67 8.14
CA LEU A 243 -8.54 -17.47 7.95
C LEU A 243 -8.53 -16.56 9.20
N ASN A 244 -9.10 -16.99 10.33
CA ASN A 244 -9.18 -16.20 11.57
C ASN A 244 -8.09 -16.52 12.61
N ALA A 245 -7.01 -17.20 12.24
CA ALA A 245 -5.89 -17.41 13.18
C ALA A 245 -5.16 -16.09 13.48
N CYS A 246 -5.66 -15.33 14.44
CA CYS A 246 -4.89 -14.33 15.16
C CYS A 246 -3.76 -15.03 15.92
N ASP A 247 -2.54 -14.55 15.67
CA ASP A 247 -1.29 -15.00 16.28
C ASP A 247 -1.40 -15.29 17.78
N SER A 248 -1.26 -16.55 18.14
CA SER A 248 -0.63 -16.95 19.40
C SER A 248 0.47 -17.94 19.05
N PHE A 249 1.66 -17.41 18.77
CA PHE A 249 2.88 -18.21 18.68
C PHE A 249 3.16 -18.78 20.07
N GLY A 250 2.74 -20.02 20.29
CA GLY A 250 3.31 -20.89 21.30
C GLY A 250 4.63 -21.43 20.77
N LEU A 251 5.71 -21.24 21.54
CA LEU A 251 6.95 -21.99 21.38
C LEU A 251 6.64 -23.49 21.37
N ILE A 252 7.20 -24.21 20.41
CA ILE A 252 7.51 -25.62 20.59
C ILE A 252 9.02 -25.75 20.40
N ARG A 253 9.65 -26.32 21.43
CA ARG A 253 11.07 -26.68 21.50
C ARG A 253 11.43 -27.72 20.46
#